data_AF-A0A3N1PQT8-F1
#
_entry.id   AF-A0A3N1PQT8-F1
#
_cell.length_a   1.000
_cell.length_b   1.000
_cell.length_c   1.000
_cell.angle_alpha   90.00
_cell.angle_beta   90.00
_cell.angle_gamma   90.00
#
_symmetry.space_group_name_H-M   'P 1'
#
loop_
_entity.id
_entity.type
_entity.pdbx_description
1 polymer ?
#
loop_
_entity_poly.entity_id
_entity_poly.type
_entity_poly.pdbx_seq_one_letter_code
_entity_poly.pdbx_strand_id
1 'polypeptide(L)'
;MNRRTKIVAVAAAVLLTLGAGGVAVASGGDGGHGTHPAREAAALTGTAKLYRPAGDDITFAFDAHLAAKDNKDPQAATGTFRFSHYKDGKGGYAVAKVDCLTTGGKVAVVTGKVIETDVDAFRNKRVGVSVHDDGKHDRLGYSWVGRETNLEVPPCLSAAPFEKVLAGTGDFKVLPWQLEYPTE
;
A
#
# COMPACT_ATOMS: atom_id res chain seq x y z
N MET A 1 -40.18 32.60 -12.82
CA MET A 1 -41.57 32.43 -12.34
C MET A 1 -41.58 31.46 -11.17
N ASN A 2 -42.02 31.95 -10.03
CA ASN A 2 -42.09 31.23 -8.75
C ASN A 2 -43.05 30.04 -8.81
N ARG A 3 -42.69 28.94 -8.12
CA ARG A 3 -43.71 28.17 -7.41
C ARG A 3 -43.18 27.62 -6.08
N ARG A 4 -43.51 28.37 -5.03
CA ARG A 4 -43.59 27.92 -3.64
C ARG A 4 -44.72 26.89 -3.49
N THR A 5 -44.76 26.25 -2.30
CA THR A 5 -45.80 25.44 -1.64
C THR A 5 -45.55 23.92 -1.65
N LYS A 6 -45.70 23.16 -0.55
CA LYS A 6 -46.22 23.40 0.80
C LYS A 6 -45.68 22.28 1.71
N ILE A 7 -45.41 22.60 2.98
CA ILE A 7 -45.14 21.66 4.06
C ILE A 7 -46.45 20.91 4.39
N VAL A 8 -46.39 19.59 4.52
CA VAL A 8 -47.41 18.78 5.21
C VAL A 8 -46.70 18.04 6.33
N ALA A 9 -47.01 18.43 7.57
CA ALA A 9 -46.66 17.68 8.76
C ALA A 9 -47.61 16.49 8.90
N VAL A 10 -47.06 15.31 9.11
CA VAL A 10 -47.81 14.14 9.60
C VAL A 10 -47.11 13.67 10.86
N ALA A 11 -47.81 13.82 11.98
CA ALA A 11 -47.47 13.27 13.28
C ALA A 11 -48.29 11.98 13.49
N ALA A 12 -47.62 10.91 13.95
CA ALA A 12 -48.13 9.73 14.67
C ALA A 12 -47.12 8.59 14.42
N ALA A 13 -46.73 7.72 15.35
CA ALA A 13 -47.04 7.55 16.76
C ALA A 13 -45.84 6.85 17.42
N VAL A 14 -45.64 7.11 18.71
CA VAL A 14 -44.64 6.48 19.57
C VAL A 14 -45.05 5.02 19.83
N LEU A 15 -44.16 4.07 19.53
CA LEU A 15 -44.20 2.72 20.07
C LEU A 15 -42.95 2.52 20.93
N LEU A 16 -43.16 2.55 22.25
CA LEU A 16 -42.16 2.20 23.25
C LEU A 16 -41.99 0.68 23.25
N THR A 17 -40.91 0.18 22.66
CA THR A 17 -40.45 -1.19 22.87
C THR A 17 -39.57 -1.23 24.11
N LEU A 18 -40.11 -1.77 25.21
CA LEU A 18 -39.33 -2.23 26.35
C LEU A 18 -38.53 -3.48 25.93
N GLY A 19 -37.27 -3.29 25.56
CA GLY A 19 -36.29 -4.37 25.42
C GLY A 19 -35.47 -4.48 26.71
N ALA A 20 -35.55 -5.62 27.38
CA ALA A 20 -34.80 -5.92 28.60
C ALA A 20 -33.29 -5.72 28.40
N GLY A 21 -32.68 -4.88 29.23
CA GLY A 21 -31.24 -4.71 29.30
C GLY A 21 -30.58 -5.99 29.81
N GLY A 22 -29.96 -6.73 28.90
CA GLY A 22 -28.91 -7.68 29.25
C GLY A 22 -27.64 -6.91 29.55
N VAL A 23 -27.25 -6.85 30.82
CA VAL A 23 -25.91 -6.43 31.23
C VAL A 23 -24.90 -7.44 30.69
N ALA A 24 -24.24 -7.09 29.59
CA ALA A 24 -23.04 -7.80 29.15
C ALA A 24 -21.90 -7.45 30.13
N VAL A 25 -21.66 -8.35 31.07
CA VAL A 25 -20.46 -8.35 31.90
C VAL A 25 -19.23 -8.45 30.99
N ALA A 26 -18.43 -7.39 30.96
CA ALA A 26 -17.11 -7.39 30.35
C ALA A 26 -16.17 -8.24 31.23
N SER A 27 -16.00 -9.51 30.89
CA SER A 27 -14.89 -10.31 31.40
C SER A 27 -13.63 -9.86 30.68
N GLY A 28 -12.84 -9.03 31.36
CA GLY A 28 -11.44 -8.81 31.01
C GLY A 28 -10.72 -10.15 30.99
N GLY A 29 -10.27 -10.55 29.80
CA GLY A 29 -9.36 -11.67 29.58
C GLY A 29 -8.08 -11.12 29.01
N ASP A 30 -7.16 -10.77 29.90
CA ASP A 30 -5.74 -10.68 29.59
C ASP A 30 -5.23 -12.11 29.37
N GLY A 31 -4.47 -12.35 28.30
CA GLY A 31 -3.78 -13.62 28.06
C GLY A 31 -4.47 -14.55 27.04
N GLY A 32 -4.04 -14.44 25.79
CA GLY A 32 -4.37 -15.39 24.73
C GLY A 32 -3.81 -14.94 23.39
N HIS A 33 -2.49 -14.92 23.23
CA HIS A 33 -1.88 -14.97 21.91
C HIS A 33 -2.21 -16.34 21.30
N GLY A 34 -3.40 -16.46 20.73
CA GLY A 34 -3.69 -17.49 19.76
C GLY A 34 -2.80 -17.22 18.56
N THR A 35 -1.66 -17.90 18.49
CA THR A 35 -0.75 -17.88 17.34
C THR A 35 -1.43 -18.62 16.19
N HIS A 36 -2.40 -17.95 15.55
CA HIS A 36 -2.61 -18.23 14.15
C HIS A 36 -1.27 -17.99 13.45
N PRO A 37 -0.70 -18.96 12.73
CA PRO A 37 0.53 -18.72 11.99
C PRO A 37 0.28 -17.50 11.10
N ALA A 38 1.12 -16.47 11.23
CA ALA A 38 1.03 -15.29 10.40
C ALA A 38 0.95 -15.76 8.95
N ARG A 39 -0.06 -15.33 8.21
CA ARG A 39 -0.22 -15.75 6.81
C ARG A 39 0.93 -15.23 5.95
N GLU A 40 1.48 -14.09 6.33
CA GLU A 40 2.49 -13.34 5.61
C GLU A 40 3.67 -13.05 6.55
N ALA A 41 4.88 -13.29 6.05
CA ALA A 41 6.11 -12.89 6.71
C ALA A 41 6.36 -11.39 6.55
N ALA A 42 5.99 -10.80 5.41
CA ALA A 42 6.11 -9.40 5.08
C ALA A 42 5.10 -9.02 3.99
N ALA A 43 4.71 -7.75 3.92
CA ALA A 43 3.82 -7.24 2.88
C ALA A 43 4.03 -5.73 2.66
N LEU A 44 3.78 -5.28 1.43
CA LEU A 44 3.64 -3.87 1.07
C LEU A 44 2.36 -3.73 0.24
N THR A 45 1.40 -2.98 0.75
CA THR A 45 0.09 -2.78 0.12
C THR A 45 -0.30 -1.30 0.10
N GLY A 46 -1.33 -0.98 -0.66
CA GLY A 46 -1.96 0.34 -0.66
C GLY A 46 -1.67 1.15 -1.92
N THR A 47 -2.32 2.30 -2.01
CA THR A 47 -2.24 3.19 -3.17
C THR A 47 -2.14 4.62 -2.68
N ALA A 48 -1.26 5.43 -3.27
CA ALA A 48 -1.18 6.85 -2.99
C ALA A 48 -0.58 7.61 -4.18
N LYS A 49 -0.76 8.94 -4.17
CA LYS A 49 -0.14 9.83 -5.17
C LYS A 49 1.11 10.51 -4.61
N LEU A 50 2.08 10.82 -5.46
CA LEU A 50 3.22 11.64 -5.05
C LEU A 50 2.85 13.13 -5.11
N TYR A 51 3.42 13.90 -4.18
CA TYR A 51 3.33 15.36 -4.19
C TYR A 51 4.24 15.94 -5.27
N ARG A 52 3.65 16.68 -6.20
CA ARG A 52 4.32 17.34 -7.32
C ARG A 52 3.82 18.79 -7.45
N PRO A 53 4.63 19.78 -7.06
CA PRO A 53 4.24 21.19 -7.19
C PRO A 53 3.88 21.61 -8.62
N ALA A 54 4.46 20.93 -9.62
CA ALA A 54 4.25 21.21 -11.03
C ALA A 54 2.97 20.58 -11.62
N GLY A 55 2.13 19.93 -10.79
CA GLY A 55 0.83 19.40 -11.20
C GLY A 55 0.85 18.00 -11.81
N ASP A 56 1.98 17.31 -11.81
CA ASP A 56 2.10 15.93 -12.28
C ASP A 56 1.21 14.98 -11.45
N ASP A 57 0.44 14.12 -12.12
CA ASP A 57 -0.34 13.04 -11.51
C ASP A 57 0.50 11.76 -11.52
N ILE A 58 1.11 11.47 -10.38
CA ILE A 58 1.93 10.28 -10.18
C ILE A 58 1.28 9.40 -9.13
N THR A 59 0.88 8.19 -9.52
CA THR A 59 0.23 7.22 -8.62
C THR A 59 1.07 5.96 -8.53
N PHE A 60 1.22 5.44 -7.32
CA PHE A 60 1.77 4.10 -7.06
C PHE A 60 0.73 3.27 -6.33
N ALA A 61 0.63 1.99 -6.70
CA ALA A 61 -0.23 1.01 -6.06
C ALA A 61 0.55 -0.30 -5.86
N PHE A 62 0.45 -0.88 -4.66
CA PHE A 62 1.16 -2.09 -4.27
C PHE A 62 0.18 -3.16 -3.79
N ASP A 63 0.50 -4.39 -4.18
CA ASP A 63 -0.09 -5.63 -3.71
C ASP A 63 1.04 -6.66 -3.70
N ALA A 64 1.97 -6.52 -2.75
CA ALA A 64 3.20 -7.30 -2.68
C ALA A 64 3.28 -8.07 -1.36
N HIS A 65 3.53 -9.37 -1.45
CA HIS A 65 3.39 -10.27 -0.30
C HIS A 65 4.51 -11.30 -0.27
N LEU A 66 5.06 -11.55 0.93
CA LEU A 66 5.93 -12.69 1.22
C LEU A 66 5.17 -13.64 2.15
N ALA A 67 4.90 -14.86 1.69
CA ALA A 67 4.20 -15.85 2.51
C ALA A 67 5.07 -16.30 3.69
N ALA A 68 4.47 -16.65 4.82
CA ALA A 68 5.22 -17.07 6.00
C ALA A 68 6.05 -18.35 5.80
N LYS A 69 5.62 -19.25 4.91
CA LYS A 69 6.41 -20.42 4.53
C LYS A 69 7.73 -20.08 3.83
N ASP A 70 7.81 -18.87 3.25
CA ASP A 70 8.94 -18.39 2.46
C ASP A 70 9.74 -17.33 3.25
N ASN A 71 9.60 -17.29 4.59
CA ASN A 71 10.19 -16.27 5.48
C ASN A 71 11.73 -16.12 5.38
N LYS A 72 12.43 -17.06 4.75
CA LYS A 72 13.89 -17.03 4.55
C LYS A 72 14.30 -16.73 3.10
N ASP A 73 13.34 -16.53 2.20
CA ASP A 73 13.57 -16.26 0.79
C ASP A 73 12.76 -15.04 0.34
N PRO A 74 13.32 -13.82 0.42
CA PRO A 74 12.61 -12.62 0.01
C PRO A 74 12.32 -12.60 -1.50
N GLN A 75 13.01 -13.41 -2.32
CA GLN A 75 12.76 -13.51 -3.76
C GLN A 75 11.58 -14.41 -4.11
N ALA A 76 11.04 -15.16 -3.13
CA ALA A 76 9.78 -15.89 -3.27
C ALA A 76 8.54 -14.99 -3.13
N ALA A 77 8.73 -13.68 -2.96
CA ALA A 77 7.65 -12.71 -2.89
C ALA A 77 6.76 -12.74 -4.15
N THR A 78 5.49 -12.44 -3.97
CA THR A 78 4.45 -12.53 -5.00
C THR A 78 3.63 -11.25 -5.07
N GLY A 79 2.79 -11.17 -6.10
CA GLY A 79 1.89 -10.05 -6.34
C GLY A 79 2.40 -9.08 -7.40
N THR A 80 1.91 -7.86 -7.38
CA THR A 80 2.24 -6.83 -8.37
C THR A 80 2.37 -5.45 -7.74
N PHE A 81 3.01 -4.55 -8.46
CA PHE A 81 2.84 -3.12 -8.21
C PHE A 81 2.69 -2.37 -9.52
N ARG A 82 1.91 -1.29 -9.46
CA ARG A 82 1.62 -0.41 -10.59
C ARG A 82 2.14 0.98 -10.28
N PHE A 83 2.69 1.64 -11.30
CA PHE A 83 2.99 3.05 -11.23
C PHE A 83 2.57 3.75 -12.51
N SER A 84 2.15 5.00 -12.40
CA SER A 84 1.82 5.85 -13.53
C SER A 84 2.31 7.27 -13.29
N HIS A 85 2.66 7.96 -14.38
CA HIS A 85 3.06 9.36 -14.35
C HIS A 85 2.44 10.06 -15.54
N TYR A 86 1.54 11.00 -15.26
CA TYR A 86 0.92 11.85 -16.26
C TYR A 86 1.13 13.33 -15.94
N LYS A 87 1.26 14.14 -16.98
CA LYS A 87 1.27 15.60 -16.92
C LYS A 87 0.51 16.14 -18.12
N ASP A 88 -0.52 16.94 -17.88
CA ASP A 88 -1.36 17.52 -18.94
C ASP A 88 -1.90 16.46 -19.92
N GLY A 89 -2.29 15.29 -19.39
CA GLY A 89 -2.79 14.14 -20.17
C GLY A 89 -1.71 13.35 -20.92
N LYS A 90 -0.45 13.74 -20.85
CA LYS A 90 0.68 13.03 -21.48
C LYS A 90 1.44 12.24 -20.42
N GLY A 91 1.75 10.98 -20.70
CA GLY A 91 2.39 10.13 -19.73
C GLY A 91 2.25 8.66 -20.08
N GLY A 92 2.42 7.82 -19.07
CA GLY A 92 2.26 6.38 -19.22
C GLY A 92 2.23 5.66 -17.87
N TYR A 93 2.14 4.35 -17.93
CA TYR A 93 2.09 3.47 -16.77
C TYR A 93 2.91 2.21 -16.99
N ALA A 94 3.17 1.51 -15.89
CA ALA A 94 3.66 0.15 -15.92
C ALA A 94 3.11 -0.67 -14.75
N VAL A 95 2.98 -1.97 -14.96
CA VAL A 95 2.70 -2.98 -13.93
C VAL A 95 3.89 -3.94 -13.89
N ALA A 96 4.45 -4.12 -12.70
CA ALA A 96 5.54 -5.04 -12.45
C ALA A 96 5.06 -6.23 -11.62
N LYS A 97 5.43 -7.43 -12.07
CA LYS A 97 5.29 -8.64 -11.26
C LYS A 97 6.40 -8.66 -10.23
N VAL A 98 6.03 -8.76 -8.96
CA VAL A 98 6.97 -8.79 -7.83
C VAL A 98 7.90 -10.01 -7.96
N ASP A 99 9.19 -9.77 -7.73
CA ASP A 99 10.22 -10.81 -7.67
C ASP A 99 11.17 -10.67 -6.47
N CYS A 100 10.99 -9.63 -5.65
CA CYS A 100 11.50 -9.59 -4.29
C CYS A 100 10.71 -8.59 -3.43
N LEU A 101 10.57 -8.93 -2.14
CA LEU A 101 10.11 -8.01 -1.10
C LEU A 101 10.98 -8.17 0.16
N THR A 102 11.50 -7.05 0.66
CA THR A 102 12.09 -6.97 2.00
C THR A 102 11.43 -5.85 2.77
N THR A 103 11.15 -6.06 4.05
CA THR A 103 10.66 -5.01 4.95
C THR A 103 11.48 -5.01 6.23
N GLY A 104 11.66 -3.83 6.81
CA GLY A 104 12.40 -3.62 8.06
C GLY A 104 11.81 -2.44 8.80
N GLY A 105 11.22 -2.71 9.97
CA GLY A 105 10.39 -1.73 10.66
C GLY A 105 9.29 -1.20 9.73
N LYS A 106 9.28 0.11 9.49
CA LYS A 106 8.30 0.80 8.62
C LYS A 106 8.78 1.03 7.19
N VAL A 107 9.91 0.46 6.80
CA VAL A 107 10.47 0.59 5.45
C VAL A 107 10.28 -0.70 4.67
N ALA A 108 9.89 -0.59 3.41
CA ALA A 108 9.84 -1.69 2.46
C ALA A 108 10.72 -1.39 1.24
N VAL A 109 11.31 -2.43 0.67
CA VAL A 109 11.90 -2.43 -0.68
C VAL A 109 11.25 -3.55 -1.47
N VAL A 110 10.65 -3.19 -2.61
CA VAL A 110 10.03 -4.14 -3.54
C VAL A 110 10.70 -4.01 -4.90
N THR A 111 10.96 -5.14 -5.55
CA THR A 111 11.36 -5.18 -6.95
C THR A 111 10.43 -6.05 -7.75
N GLY A 112 10.37 -5.78 -9.05
CA GLY A 112 9.61 -6.59 -9.98
C GLY A 112 9.95 -6.34 -11.43
N LYS A 113 9.65 -7.32 -12.29
CA LYS A 113 9.79 -7.18 -13.74
C LYS A 113 8.50 -6.65 -14.34
N VAL A 114 8.61 -5.62 -15.17
CA VAL A 114 7.47 -5.03 -15.88
C VAL A 114 6.89 -6.03 -16.85
N ILE A 115 5.60 -6.36 -16.66
CA ILE A 115 4.82 -7.30 -17.47
C ILE A 115 3.79 -6.60 -18.36
N GLU A 116 3.45 -5.34 -18.05
CA GLU A 116 2.48 -4.54 -18.79
C GLU A 116 2.91 -3.07 -18.76
N THR A 117 2.93 -2.39 -19.90
CA THR A 117 3.26 -0.95 -20.00
C THR A 117 2.94 -0.41 -21.40
N ASP A 118 2.58 0.88 -21.46
CA ASP A 118 2.52 1.69 -22.69
C ASP A 118 3.81 2.51 -22.95
N VAL A 119 4.83 2.35 -22.09
CA VAL A 119 6.15 3.00 -22.21
C VAL A 119 7.21 1.95 -22.53
N ASP A 120 7.66 1.92 -23.79
CA ASP A 120 8.58 0.88 -24.27
C ASP A 120 9.90 0.79 -23.48
N ALA A 121 10.39 1.90 -22.94
CA ALA A 121 11.61 1.91 -22.12
C ALA A 121 11.51 1.04 -20.86
N PHE A 122 10.30 0.81 -20.33
CA PHE A 122 10.05 -0.04 -19.16
C PHE A 122 9.80 -1.51 -19.52
N ARG A 123 9.52 -1.83 -20.79
CA ARG A 123 9.12 -3.18 -21.20
C ARG A 123 10.18 -4.21 -20.80
N ASN A 124 9.76 -5.24 -20.06
CA ASN A 124 10.61 -6.32 -19.54
C ASN A 124 11.76 -5.88 -18.63
N LYS A 125 11.79 -4.63 -18.17
CA LYS A 125 12.82 -4.14 -17.23
C LYS A 125 12.45 -4.51 -15.81
N ARG A 126 13.46 -4.79 -14.97
CA ARG A 126 13.28 -4.82 -13.52
C ARG A 126 13.32 -3.40 -13.00
N VAL A 127 12.38 -3.08 -12.13
CA VAL A 127 12.27 -1.81 -11.42
C VAL A 127 12.25 -2.07 -9.92
N GLY A 128 12.81 -1.14 -9.15
CA GLY A 128 12.80 -1.19 -7.69
C GLY A 128 12.13 0.04 -7.10
N VAL A 129 11.36 -0.16 -6.03
CA VAL A 129 10.66 0.90 -5.30
C VAL A 129 10.89 0.69 -3.81
N SER A 130 11.14 1.77 -3.07
CA SER A 130 11.19 1.76 -1.62
C SER A 130 10.04 2.61 -1.06
N VAL A 131 9.53 2.22 0.10
CA VAL A 131 8.45 2.92 0.81
C VAL A 131 8.86 3.09 2.26
N HIS A 132 8.55 4.24 2.85
CA HIS A 132 8.53 4.46 4.28
C HIS A 132 7.09 4.79 4.70
N ASP A 133 6.45 3.88 5.44
CA ASP A 133 5.09 4.00 6.01
C ASP A 133 5.16 4.80 7.32
N ASP A 134 4.95 6.10 7.20
CA ASP A 134 4.92 7.07 8.30
C ASP A 134 3.49 7.60 8.52
N GLY A 135 2.51 6.69 8.33
CA GLY A 135 1.09 6.91 8.52
C GLY A 135 0.48 7.87 7.49
N LYS A 136 0.64 9.19 7.69
CA LYS A 136 0.10 10.21 6.77
C LYS A 136 1.19 10.97 6.02
N HIS A 137 2.45 10.65 6.29
CA HIS A 137 3.62 11.34 5.76
C HIS A 137 4.55 10.41 4.98
N ASP A 138 3.94 9.41 4.34
CA ASP A 138 4.65 8.39 3.61
C ASP A 138 5.62 8.97 2.58
N ARG A 139 6.71 8.22 2.40
CA ARG A 139 7.73 8.55 1.41
C ARG A 139 8.00 7.38 0.49
N LEU A 140 8.41 7.70 -0.73
CA LEU A 140 8.66 6.71 -1.77
C LEU A 140 10.00 6.99 -2.47
N GLY A 141 10.71 5.95 -2.86
CA GLY A 141 11.93 6.02 -3.66
C GLY A 141 11.85 5.06 -4.83
N TYR A 142 12.56 5.34 -5.91
CA TYR A 142 12.56 4.47 -7.09
C TYR A 142 13.96 4.35 -7.69
N SER A 143 14.28 3.18 -8.25
CA SER A 143 15.63 2.82 -8.70
C SER A 143 16.14 3.65 -9.89
N TRP A 144 15.27 4.36 -10.60
CA TRP A 144 15.59 5.16 -11.78
C TRP A 144 15.74 6.66 -11.50
N VAL A 145 16.04 7.06 -10.25
CA VAL A 145 16.24 8.48 -9.88
C VAL A 145 17.41 9.15 -10.62
N GLY A 146 18.47 8.40 -10.94
CA GLY A 146 19.65 8.88 -11.67
C GLY A 146 19.46 9.02 -13.18
N ARG A 147 18.25 8.82 -13.71
CA ARG A 147 17.88 8.89 -15.15
C ARG A 147 18.48 7.81 -16.07
N GLU A 148 19.30 6.90 -15.54
CA GLU A 148 19.77 5.71 -16.26
C GLU A 148 18.73 4.59 -16.18
N THR A 149 17.78 4.56 -17.12
CA THR A 149 16.78 3.49 -17.21
C THR A 149 17.36 2.17 -17.75
N ASN A 150 18.63 2.18 -18.16
CA ASN A 150 19.36 0.99 -18.63
C ASN A 150 20.06 0.23 -17.50
N LEU A 151 20.06 0.77 -16.27
CA LEU A 151 20.62 0.07 -15.13
C LEU A 151 19.83 -1.22 -14.88
N GLU A 152 20.54 -2.35 -14.87
CA GLU A 152 19.95 -3.60 -14.42
C GLU A 152 19.79 -3.54 -12.89
N VAL A 153 18.55 -3.40 -12.44
CA VAL A 153 18.21 -3.42 -11.02
C VAL A 153 18.34 -4.87 -10.52
N PRO A 154 19.17 -5.17 -9.51
CA PRO A 154 19.16 -6.45 -8.81
C PRO A 154 17.86 -6.60 -7.99
N PRO A 155 17.41 -7.84 -7.72
CA PRO A 155 16.32 -8.05 -6.77
C PRO A 155 16.59 -7.37 -5.42
N CYS A 156 15.53 -6.92 -4.76
CA CYS A 156 15.57 -6.31 -3.43
C CYS A 156 16.35 -4.98 -3.33
N LEU A 157 16.63 -4.30 -4.44
CA LEU A 157 17.36 -3.02 -4.46
C LEU A 157 16.51 -1.86 -4.96
N SER A 158 16.57 -0.72 -4.27
CA SER A 158 16.00 0.56 -4.73
C SER A 158 16.74 1.75 -4.10
N ALA A 159 16.40 2.97 -4.55
CA ALA A 159 16.85 4.22 -3.92
C ALA A 159 16.18 4.44 -2.55
N ALA A 160 16.70 5.35 -1.74
CA ALA A 160 16.06 5.76 -0.48
C ALA A 160 14.67 6.40 -0.72
N PRO A 161 13.74 6.36 0.24
CA PRO A 161 12.42 6.96 0.08
C PRO A 161 12.48 8.50 0.21
N PHE A 162 12.68 9.19 -0.91
CA PHE A 162 12.90 10.64 -0.94
C PHE A 162 11.67 11.44 -1.37
N GLU A 163 10.76 10.85 -2.14
CA GLU A 163 9.52 11.51 -2.56
C GLU A 163 8.53 11.61 -1.43
N LYS A 164 7.72 12.68 -1.43
CA LYS A 164 6.61 12.83 -0.48
C LYS A 164 5.32 12.34 -1.12
N VAL A 165 4.50 11.64 -0.36
CA VAL A 165 3.11 11.36 -0.72
C VAL A 165 2.26 12.63 -0.59
N LEU A 166 1.32 12.82 -1.53
CA LEU A 166 0.33 13.88 -1.50
C LEU A 166 -0.75 13.55 -0.46
N ALA A 167 -0.90 14.43 0.52
CA ALA A 167 -1.85 14.24 1.62
C ALA A 167 -3.29 14.02 1.11
N GLY A 168 -3.97 13.03 1.71
CA GLY A 168 -5.38 12.72 1.40
C GLY A 168 -5.61 11.89 0.14
N THR A 169 -4.56 11.42 -0.53
CA THR A 169 -4.69 10.61 -1.76
C THR A 169 -4.61 9.10 -1.54
N GLY A 170 -4.41 8.69 -0.29
CA GLY A 170 -4.23 7.29 0.10
C GLY A 170 -3.04 7.14 1.03
N ASP A 171 -2.56 5.91 1.17
CA ASP A 171 -1.62 5.48 2.20
C ASP A 171 -0.95 4.17 1.75
N PHE A 172 0.31 3.97 2.11
CA PHE A 172 1.00 2.70 1.94
C PHE A 172 1.08 1.97 3.28
N LYS A 173 1.02 0.65 3.25
CA LYS A 173 1.03 -0.16 4.47
C LYS A 173 2.13 -1.19 4.38
N VAL A 174 3.07 -1.09 5.32
CA VAL A 174 4.18 -2.03 5.47
C VAL A 174 3.89 -2.97 6.63
N LEU A 175 3.81 -4.28 6.31
CA LEU A 175 3.91 -5.33 7.30
C LEU A 175 5.41 -5.66 7.51
N PRO A 176 5.97 -5.40 8.71
CA PRO A 176 7.38 -5.63 8.98
C PRO A 176 7.73 -7.13 8.92
N TRP A 177 8.92 -7.43 8.41
CA TRP A 177 9.40 -8.79 8.25
C TRP A 177 9.67 -9.42 9.62
N GLN A 178 9.00 -10.54 9.89
CA GLN A 178 9.14 -11.30 11.13
C GLN A 178 10.24 -12.36 11.01
N LEU A 179 11.51 -11.93 11.13
CA LEU A 179 12.63 -12.85 11.23
C LEU A 179 12.78 -13.35 12.67
N GLU A 180 12.67 -14.66 12.86
CA GLU A 180 13.05 -15.31 14.12
C GLU A 180 14.56 -15.50 14.14
N TYR A 181 15.23 -14.77 15.02
CA TYR A 181 16.64 -14.96 15.29
C TYR A 181 16.80 -16.03 16.38
N PRO A 182 17.71 -17.00 16.22
CA PRO A 182 18.06 -17.90 17.32
C PRO A 182 18.51 -17.06 18.52
N THR A 183 17.90 -17.29 19.68
CA THR A 183 18.47 -16.82 20.94
C THR A 183 19.56 -17.80 21.35
N GLU A 184 20.76 -17.29 21.60
CA GLU A 184 21.91 -18.09 22.09
C GLU A 184 21.60 -18.85 23.38
#